data_AF-A0A1Y2BIG7-F1
#
_entry.id   AF-A0A1Y2BIG7-F1
#
_cell.length_a   1.000
_cell.length_b   1.000
_cell.length_c   1.000
_cell.angle_alpha   90.00
_cell.angle_beta   90.00
_cell.angle_gamma   90.00
#
_symmetry.space_group_name_H-M   'P 1'
#
loop_
_entity.id
_entity.type
_entity.pdbx_description
1 polymer ?
#
loop_
_entity_poly.entity_id
_entity_poly.type
_entity_poly.pdbx_seq_one_letter_code
_entity_poly.pdbx_strand_id
1 'polypeptide(L)'
;MQRPNDPLAQRALFIKNLNFNITGSDLYDLFGRYGPIRQIRLGNDANLKTKGTAYVVYESPDDATEAITHLNGFHLMERYIVVLYHHPSKQQASALAKAELRAREQALAMEKQRLGMKD
;
A
#
# COMPACT_ATOMS: atom_id res chain seq x y z
N MET A 1 8.91 3.47 -24.58
CA MET A 1 8.01 2.31 -24.36
C MET A 1 7.48 2.37 -22.93
N GLN A 2 6.35 3.06 -22.71
CA GLN A 2 5.68 3.06 -21.41
C GLN A 2 5.09 1.66 -21.18
N ARG A 3 5.42 1.01 -20.07
CA ARG A 3 4.87 -0.31 -19.72
C ARG A 3 3.33 -0.21 -19.57
N PRO A 4 2.57 -1.27 -19.90
CA PRO A 4 1.13 -1.27 -19.75
C PRO A 4 0.75 -0.90 -18.32
N ASN A 5 -0.21 0.01 -18.24
CA ASN A 5 -0.65 0.69 -17.05
C ASN A 5 -1.41 -0.29 -16.15
N ASP A 6 -0.71 -0.97 -15.25
CA ASP A 6 -1.34 -1.85 -14.27
C ASP A 6 -2.16 -0.98 -13.30
N PRO A 7 -3.50 -1.10 -13.26
CA PRO A 7 -4.36 -0.19 -12.50
C PRO A 7 -4.13 -0.28 -10.99
N LEU A 8 -3.44 -1.32 -10.49
CA LEU A 8 -3.01 -1.42 -9.10
C LEU A 8 -1.69 -0.67 -8.84
N ALA A 9 -0.81 -0.57 -9.84
CA ALA A 9 0.47 0.13 -9.72
C ALA A 9 0.32 1.65 -9.64
N GLN A 10 -0.83 2.19 -10.07
CA GLN A 10 -1.11 3.63 -10.00
C GLN A 10 -1.71 4.09 -8.66
N ARG A 11 -2.28 3.18 -7.86
CA ARG A 11 -2.99 3.52 -6.61
C ARG A 11 -2.10 3.47 -5.37
N ALA A 12 -1.00 2.75 -5.47
CA ALA A 12 -0.09 2.54 -4.36
C ALA A 12 1.09 3.53 -4.46
N LEU A 13 1.36 4.21 -3.35
CA LEU A 13 2.46 5.14 -3.19
C LEU A 13 3.50 4.57 -2.23
N PHE A 14 4.75 4.85 -2.54
CA PHE A 14 5.90 4.57 -1.69
C PHE A 14 6.50 5.88 -1.19
N ILE A 15 6.51 6.05 0.13
CA ILE A 15 7.00 7.23 0.81
C ILE A 15 8.36 6.91 1.41
N LYS A 16 9.33 7.80 1.20
CA LYS A 16 10.70 7.70 1.73
C LYS A 16 11.07 8.95 2.51
N ASN A 17 12.14 8.83 3.29
CA ASN A 17 12.72 9.92 4.08
C ASN A 17 11.78 10.42 5.19
N LEU A 18 10.89 9.55 5.69
CA LEU A 18 10.03 9.89 6.82
C LEU A 18 10.84 10.00 8.12
N ASN A 19 10.34 10.82 9.05
CA ASN A 19 10.83 10.85 10.42
C ASN A 19 10.60 9.48 11.09
N PHE A 20 11.51 9.07 11.97
CA PHE A 20 11.41 7.80 12.69
C PHE A 20 10.28 7.73 13.71
N ASN A 21 9.71 8.88 14.08
CA ASN A 21 8.60 9.00 15.02
C ASN A 21 7.25 9.12 14.30
N ILE A 22 7.22 9.11 12.96
CA ILE A 22 5.97 9.17 12.21
C ILE A 22 5.09 7.96 12.52
N THR A 23 3.80 8.20 12.72
CA THR A 23 2.81 7.14 12.96
C THR A 23 1.91 6.93 11.74
N GLY A 24 1.18 5.81 11.73
CA GLY A 24 0.18 5.56 10.69
C GLY A 24 -0.94 6.60 10.70
N SER A 25 -1.28 7.14 11.88
CA SER A 25 -2.27 8.21 12.03
C SER A 25 -1.81 9.51 11.38
N ASP A 26 -0.55 9.91 11.56
CA ASP A 26 0.00 11.11 10.91
C ASP A 26 -0.05 11.01 9.38
N LEU A 27 0.26 9.82 8.85
CA LEU A 27 0.14 9.55 7.41
C LEU A 27 -1.31 9.58 6.96
N TYR A 28 -2.24 9.05 7.75
CA TYR A 28 -3.67 9.11 7.44
C TYR A 28 -4.19 10.55 7.40
N ASP A 29 -3.81 11.39 8.36
CA ASP A 29 -4.19 12.80 8.41
C ASP A 29 -3.62 13.63 7.26
N LEU A 30 -2.39 13.30 6.82
CA LEU A 30 -1.73 14.01 5.72
C LEU A 30 -2.26 13.55 4.35
N PHE A 31 -2.25 12.24 4.09
CA PHE A 31 -2.63 11.66 2.81
C PHE A 31 -4.15 11.61 2.62
N GLY A 32 -4.93 11.51 3.71
CA GLY A 32 -6.39 11.43 3.65
C GLY A 32 -7.07 12.69 3.13
N ARG A 33 -6.34 13.82 3.06
CA ARG A 33 -6.81 15.07 2.46
C ARG A 33 -6.96 15.01 0.94
N TYR A 34 -6.24 14.09 0.30
CA TYR A 34 -6.23 13.93 -1.15
C TYR A 34 -7.22 12.86 -1.63
N GLY A 35 -7.64 11.95 -0.76
CA GLY A 35 -8.64 10.96 -1.09
C GLY A 35 -8.75 9.83 -0.07
N PRO A 36 -9.75 8.94 -0.24
CA PRO A 36 -9.95 7.79 0.63
C PRO A 36 -8.79 6.79 0.52
N ILE A 37 -8.22 6.47 1.69
CA ILE A 37 -7.10 5.54 1.81
C ILE A 37 -7.63 4.14 2.09
N ARG A 38 -7.26 3.19 1.24
CA ARG A 38 -7.55 1.76 1.41
C ARG A 38 -6.64 1.11 2.47
N GLN A 39 -5.36 1.45 2.45
CA GLN A 39 -4.39 0.82 3.34
C GLN A 39 -3.14 1.68 3.56
N ILE A 40 -2.65 1.72 4.81
CA ILE A 40 -1.34 2.27 5.16
C ILE A 40 -0.49 1.16 5.76
N ARG A 41 0.77 1.05 5.33
CA ARG A 41 1.77 0.14 5.92
C ARG A 41 3.06 0.91 6.19
N LEU A 42 3.45 0.99 7.45
CA LEU A 42 4.78 1.50 7.82
C LEU A 42 5.86 0.45 7.49
N GLY A 43 6.99 0.92 6.98
CA GLY A 43 8.16 0.09 6.72
C GLY A 43 8.96 -0.14 8.00
N ASN A 44 8.58 -1.16 8.77
CA ASN A 44 9.30 -1.56 9.96
C ASN A 44 10.43 -2.54 9.61
N ASP A 45 11.59 -2.38 10.25
CA ASP A 45 12.67 -3.36 10.24
C ASP A 45 12.33 -4.60 11.10
N ALA A 46 13.15 -5.65 11.04
CA ALA A 46 13.01 -6.86 11.85
C ALA A 46 12.95 -6.56 13.37
N ASN A 47 13.55 -5.46 13.80
CA ASN A 47 13.50 -4.97 15.19
C ASN A 47 12.36 -3.98 15.47
N LEU A 48 11.30 -3.97 14.64
CA LEU A 48 10.15 -3.04 14.70
C LEU A 48 10.50 -1.55 14.57
N LYS A 49 11.77 -1.19 14.38
CA LYS A 49 12.22 0.18 14.15
C LYS A 49 11.83 0.63 12.74
N THR A 50 11.11 1.74 12.62
CA THR A 50 10.74 2.26 11.29
C THR A 50 12.00 2.61 10.49
N LYS A 51 12.01 2.29 9.20
CA LYS A 51 13.10 2.63 8.27
C LYS A 51 12.92 4.01 7.65
N GLY A 52 11.95 4.79 8.13
CA GLY A 52 11.58 6.06 7.52
C GLY A 52 10.94 5.86 6.14
N THR A 53 10.27 4.73 5.95
CA THR A 53 9.53 4.41 4.72
C THR A 53 8.11 3.97 5.05
N ALA A 54 7.19 4.18 4.12
CA ALA A 54 5.81 3.73 4.24
C ALA A 54 5.20 3.46 2.87
N TYR A 55 4.11 2.72 2.86
CA TYR A 55 3.25 2.49 1.70
C TYR A 55 1.86 2.99 2.01
N VAL A 56 1.27 3.75 1.09
CA VAL A 56 -0.11 4.22 1.17
C VAL A 56 -0.82 3.77 -0.10
N VAL A 57 -1.96 3.11 0.05
CA VAL A 57 -2.77 2.63 -1.05
C VAL A 57 -4.08 3.39 -1.03
N TYR A 58 -4.37 4.11 -2.10
CA TYR A 58 -5.64 4.81 -2.30
C TYR A 58 -6.70 3.89 -2.91
N GLU A 59 -7.96 4.29 -2.81
CA GLU A 59 -9.04 3.64 -3.55
C GLU A 59 -9.00 4.00 -5.05
N SER A 60 -8.68 5.25 -5.38
CA SER A 60 -8.58 5.77 -6.75
C SER A 60 -7.12 6.07 -7.17
N PRO A 61 -6.73 5.80 -8.43
CA PRO A 61 -5.42 6.20 -8.95
C PRO A 61 -5.28 7.73 -9.15
N ASP A 62 -6.39 8.44 -9.33
CA ASP A 62 -6.39 9.90 -9.46
C ASP A 62 -5.97 10.57 -8.14
N ASP A 63 -6.52 10.12 -7.00
CA ASP A 63 -6.15 10.60 -5.66
C ASP A 63 -4.65 10.38 -5.36
N ALA A 64 -4.12 9.23 -5.80
CA ALA A 64 -2.70 8.91 -5.67
C ALA A 64 -1.82 9.86 -6.49
N THR A 65 -2.28 10.26 -7.67
CA THR A 65 -1.60 11.21 -8.56
C THR A 65 -1.57 12.61 -7.96
N GLU A 66 -2.71 13.07 -7.42
CA GLU A 66 -2.81 14.34 -6.71
C GLU A 66 -1.90 14.38 -5.49
N ALA A 67 -1.91 13.31 -4.70
CA ALA A 67 -1.07 13.20 -3.50
C ALA A 67 0.43 13.26 -3.84
N ILE A 68 0.90 12.56 -4.88
CA ILE A 68 2.31 12.68 -5.30
C ILE A 68 2.66 14.11 -5.69
N THR A 69 1.79 14.74 -6.48
CA THR A 69 2.04 16.07 -7.05
C THR A 69 2.21 17.12 -5.95
N HIS A 70 1.45 17.01 -4.87
CA HIS A 70 1.47 17.98 -3.78
C HIS A 70 2.40 17.60 -2.62
N LEU A 71 2.57 16.31 -2.32
CA LEU A 71 3.31 15.85 -1.15
C LEU A 71 4.77 15.47 -1.44
N ASN A 72 5.15 15.30 -2.70
CA ASN A 72 6.53 15.03 -3.03
C ASN A 72 7.40 16.27 -2.75
N GLY A 73 8.37 16.13 -1.84
CA GLY A 73 9.16 17.25 -1.34
C GLY A 73 8.46 18.06 -0.24
N PHE A 74 7.41 17.53 0.38
CA PHE A 74 6.74 18.20 1.50
C PHE A 74 7.58 18.13 2.77
N HIS A 75 7.66 19.25 3.51
CA HIS A 75 8.39 19.32 4.78
C HIS A 75 7.54 18.78 5.93
N LEU A 76 7.93 17.64 6.48
CA LEU A 76 7.23 16.93 7.55
C LEU A 76 8.23 16.51 8.63
N MET A 77 8.00 16.98 9.87
CA MET A 77 8.81 16.63 11.05
C MET A 77 10.33 16.74 10.80
N GLU A 78 10.76 17.91 10.33
CA GLU A 78 12.17 18.27 10.04
C GLU A 78 12.79 17.53 8.84
N ARG A 79 11.99 16.83 8.04
CA ARG A 79 12.45 16.09 6.85
C ARG A 79 11.58 16.40 5.65
N TYR A 80 12.20 16.47 4.48
CA TYR A 80 11.49 16.55 3.21
C TYR A 80 11.16 15.15 2.71
N ILE A 81 9.88 14.80 2.65
CA ILE A 81 9.46 13.46 2.26
C ILE A 81 9.54 13.30 0.75
N VAL A 82 9.78 12.07 0.30
CA VAL A 82 9.78 11.74 -1.12
C VAL A 82 8.63 10.77 -1.37
N VAL A 83 7.75 11.10 -2.31
CA VAL A 83 6.56 10.30 -2.64
C VAL A 83 6.70 9.81 -4.07
N LEU A 84 6.65 8.49 -4.25
CA LEU A 84 6.84 7.82 -5.54
C LEU A 84 5.70 6.85 -5.80
N TYR A 85 5.39 6.56 -7.06
CA TYR A 85 4.54 5.42 -7.38
C TYR A 85 5.18 4.12 -6.90
N HIS A 86 4.39 3.28 -6.25
CA HIS A 86 4.80 1.94 -5.91
C HIS A 86 4.69 1.07 -7.16
N HIS A 87 5.84 0.67 -7.70
CA HIS A 87 5.89 -0.34 -8.74
C HIS A 87 6.09 -1.72 -8.09
N PRO A 88 5.02 -2.53 -7.92
CA PRO A 88 5.21 -3.89 -7.46
C PRO A 88 6.10 -4.61 -8.48
N SER A 89 7.26 -5.09 -8.03
CA SER A 89 8.09 -5.94 -8.88
C SER A 89 7.30 -7.21 -9.21
N LYS A 90 7.48 -7.81 -10.40
CA LYS A 90 6.79 -9.04 -10.83
C LYS A 90 6.80 -10.15 -9.74
N GLN A 91 7.84 -10.20 -8.92
CA GLN A 91 7.98 -11.14 -7.80
C GLN A 91 7.02 -10.87 -6.63
N GLN A 92 6.70 -9.61 -6.30
CA GLN A 92 5.76 -9.29 -5.21
C GLN A 92 4.30 -9.41 -5.65
N ALA A 93 3.99 -8.99 -6.88
CA ALA A 93 2.64 -9.16 -7.45
C ALA A 93 2.25 -10.65 -7.52
N SER A 94 3.18 -11.52 -7.92
CA SER A 94 2.94 -12.97 -7.95
C SER A 94 2.83 -13.60 -6.56
N ALA A 95 3.50 -13.06 -5.54
CA ALA A 95 3.38 -13.56 -4.16
C ALA A 95 2.04 -13.19 -3.52
N LEU A 96 1.56 -11.96 -3.69
CA LEU A 96 0.26 -11.50 -3.21
C LEU A 96 -0.90 -12.22 -3.90
N ALA A 97 -0.85 -12.34 -5.23
CA ALA A 97 -1.87 -13.06 -5.98
C ALA A 97 -1.97 -14.54 -5.56
N LYS A 98 -0.83 -15.20 -5.29
CA LYS A 98 -0.81 -16.56 -4.77
C LYS A 98 -1.38 -16.65 -3.35
N ALA A 99 -1.16 -15.65 -2.51
CA ALA A 99 -1.69 -15.63 -1.15
C ALA A 99 -3.22 -15.43 -1.14
N GLU A 100 -3.74 -14.52 -1.97
CA GLU A 100 -5.19 -14.31 -2.12
C GLU A 100 -5.93 -15.54 -2.66
N LEU A 101 -5.37 -16.21 -3.67
CA LEU A 101 -5.96 -17.43 -4.22
C LEU A 101 -6.07 -18.52 -3.15
N ARG A 102 -5.01 -18.75 -2.37
CA ARG A 102 -5.01 -19.74 -1.28
C ARG A 102 -6.03 -19.40 -0.20
N ALA A 103 -6.12 -18.13 0.20
CA ALA A 103 -7.08 -17.70 1.21
C ALA A 103 -8.53 -17.95 0.74
N ARG A 104 -8.79 -17.70 -0.55
CA ARG A 104 -10.11 -17.90 -1.16
C ARG A 104 -10.47 -19.38 -1.36
N GLU A 105 -9.51 -20.21 -1.76
CA GLU A 105 -9.68 -21.67 -1.82
C GLU A 105 -9.93 -22.27 -0.43
N GLN A 106 -9.20 -21.82 0.59
CA GLN A 106 -9.41 -22.26 1.98
C GLN A 106 -10.78 -21.86 2.51
N ALA A 107 -11.23 -20.63 2.24
CA ALA A 107 -12.57 -20.17 2.64
C ALA A 107 -13.67 -20.99 1.95
N LEU A 108 -13.53 -21.28 0.65
CA LEU A 108 -14.47 -22.15 -0.08
C LEU A 108 -14.47 -23.57 0.46
N ALA A 109 -13.31 -24.15 0.78
CA ALA A 109 -13.21 -25.49 1.34
C ALA A 109 -13.88 -25.58 2.72
N MET A 110 -13.71 -24.57 3.57
CA MET A 110 -14.39 -24.48 4.86
C MET A 110 -15.90 -24.31 4.71
N GLU A 111 -16.36 -23.46 3.78
CA GLU A 111 -17.78 -23.25 3.52
C GLU A 111 -18.45 -24.50 2.92
N LYS A 112 -17.76 -25.23 2.03
CA LYS A 112 -18.25 -26.50 1.46
C LYS A 112 -18.37 -27.59 2.54
N GLN A 113 -17.44 -27.62 3.50
CA GLN A 113 -17.54 -28.49 4.69
C GLN A 113 -18.69 -28.06 5.61
N ARG A 114 -18.91 -26.76 5.81
CA ARG A 114 -20.02 -26.24 6.64
C ARG A 114 -21.39 -26.54 6.05
N LEU A 115 -21.53 -26.48 4.73
CA LEU A 115 -22.79 -26.73 4.01
C LEU A 115 -23.08 -28.22 3.80
N GLY A 116 -22.23 -29.13 4.28
CA GLY A 116 -22.48 -30.58 4.20
C GLY A 116 -22.56 -31.13 2.78
N MET A 117 -22.08 -30.39 1.78
CA MET A 117 -22.05 -30.84 0.38
C MET A 117 -20.85 -31.78 0.17
N LYS A 118 -21.06 -33.07 0.44
CA LYS A 118 -20.19 -34.17 0.02
C LYS A 118 -20.77 -34.73 -1.29
N ASP A 119 -19.94 -34.77 -2.32
CA ASP A 119 -20.25 -35.31 -3.65
C ASP A 119 -20.93 -36.70 -3.61
#